data_AF-X6NAT4-F1
#
_entry.id   AF-X6NAT4-F1
#
_cell.length_a   1.000
_cell.length_b   1.000
_cell.length_c   1.000
_cell.angle_alpha   90.00
_cell.angle_beta   90.00
_cell.angle_gamma   90.00
#
_symmetry.space_group_name_H-M   'P 1'
#
loop_
_entity.id
_entity.type
_entity.pdbx_description
1 polymer ?
#
loop_
_entity_poly.entity_id
_entity_poly.type
_entity_poly.pdbx_seq_one_letter_code
_entity_poly.pdbx_strand_id
1 'polypeptide(L)'
;MLIAKHGDSVRDVAFEVDDVKVIWKNAVENGAFNVLSPTVFEDEYGQVIMASLKTYGDCVHTLVQRINYSGPFLPGYVSIPSEENAVFVKFYANGLLSVSLEKLSCKIQTSELPKVGLSMIDHVVGNQDEGEMDKAAEWYSKVLNFHRFWSVDDKQVHTEYSSLRSVVMTDFDQTIKMPLNEPAKGKRKSQIKEYIEFHGGAGVQHIALRTNDIEHTKEKKKETKYIDLFQQARGLKLLAVPENYYDDLKQRLKGSSVEVMEDLKILEELSILVDFDDKGYLLQIFTDSVEDRPTLFYEIIQRHNNDGFGAGNFKALFTSIEKEQMKRGTSTPQSEL
;
A
#
# COMPACT_ATOMS: atom_id res chain seq x y z
N MET A 1 -1.83 24.29 0.64
CA MET A 1 -2.77 23.21 1.06
C MET A 1 -2.19 21.90 0.57
N LEU A 2 -2.13 20.85 1.40
CA LEU A 2 -1.47 19.57 1.05
C LEU A 2 -2.05 18.93 -0.21
N ILE A 3 -3.37 18.99 -0.40
CA ILE A 3 -4.04 18.48 -1.61
C ILE A 3 -3.53 19.13 -2.91
N ALA A 4 -3.18 20.42 -2.88
CA ALA A 4 -2.64 21.10 -4.07
C ALA A 4 -1.23 20.60 -4.42
N LYS A 5 -0.46 20.19 -3.41
CA LYS A 5 0.89 19.63 -3.56
C LYS A 5 0.82 18.19 -4.04
N HIS A 6 0.08 17.34 -3.33
CA HIS A 6 0.15 15.88 -3.48
C HIS A 6 -0.93 15.26 -4.39
N GLY A 7 -2.08 15.91 -4.55
CA GLY A 7 -3.29 15.19 -4.99
C GLY A 7 -3.94 14.40 -3.85
N ASP A 8 -4.72 13.38 -4.19
CA ASP A 8 -5.41 12.53 -3.23
C ASP A 8 -4.42 11.48 -2.71
N SER A 9 -3.97 11.65 -1.48
CA SER A 9 -2.81 10.93 -0.95
C SER A 9 -2.99 10.50 0.50
N VAL A 10 -2.15 9.55 0.93
CA VAL A 10 -2.11 9.10 2.33
C VAL A 10 -1.45 10.17 3.20
N ARG A 11 -2.21 10.72 4.14
CA ARG A 11 -1.70 11.69 5.11
C ARG A 11 -1.15 11.04 6.38
N ASP A 12 -1.78 9.97 6.84
CA ASP A 12 -1.55 9.37 8.16
C ASP A 12 -1.63 7.84 8.05
N VAL A 13 -0.68 7.16 8.67
CA VAL A 13 -0.72 5.71 8.89
C VAL A 13 -0.77 5.51 10.40
N ALA A 14 -1.95 5.20 10.92
CA ALA A 14 -2.18 5.10 12.36
C ALA A 14 -1.80 3.71 12.89
N PHE A 15 -1.27 3.66 14.12
CA PHE A 15 -0.89 2.44 14.82
C PHE A 15 -1.69 2.30 16.11
N GLU A 16 -2.34 1.16 16.30
CA GLU A 16 -2.86 0.79 17.61
C GLU A 16 -1.70 0.41 18.52
N VAL A 17 -1.68 0.95 19.74
CA VAL A 17 -0.60 0.76 20.71
C VAL A 17 -1.11 0.62 22.13
N ASP A 18 -0.32 -0.05 22.97
CA ASP A 18 -0.69 -0.30 24.38
C ASP A 18 -0.63 0.95 25.25
N ASP A 19 0.37 1.83 25.05
CA ASP A 19 0.55 3.06 25.83
C ASP A 19 1.05 4.22 24.94
N VAL A 20 0.10 5.09 24.54
CA VAL A 20 0.40 6.27 23.72
C VAL A 20 1.35 7.23 24.43
N LYS A 21 1.21 7.40 25.75
CA LYS A 21 1.99 8.42 26.48
C LYS A 21 3.45 8.03 26.56
N VAL A 22 3.74 6.75 26.83
CA VAL A 22 5.12 6.24 26.91
C VAL A 22 5.78 6.29 25.54
N ILE A 23 5.12 5.79 24.49
CA ILE A 23 5.68 5.77 23.14
C ILE A 23 5.90 7.19 22.63
N TRP A 24 4.91 8.07 22.77
CA TRP A 24 5.04 9.47 22.36
C TRP A 24 6.16 10.19 23.10
N LYS A 25 6.27 9.99 24.43
CA LYS A 25 7.32 10.64 25.23
C LYS A 25 8.71 10.21 24.75
N ASN A 26 8.93 8.90 24.62
CA ASN A 26 10.19 8.36 24.12
C ASN A 26 10.50 8.86 22.70
N ALA A 27 9.49 8.91 21.83
CA ALA A 27 9.63 9.41 20.48
C ALA A 27 10.09 10.88 20.44
N VAL A 28 9.44 11.75 21.21
CA VAL A 28 9.79 13.19 21.29
C VAL A 28 11.17 13.39 21.92
N GLU A 29 11.52 12.62 22.96
CA GLU A 29 12.86 12.64 23.56
C GLU A 29 13.96 12.19 22.57
N ASN A 30 13.63 11.30 21.63
CA ASN A 30 14.49 10.89 20.53
C ASN A 30 14.41 11.82 19.29
N GLY A 31 13.83 13.01 19.43
CA GLY A 31 13.85 14.05 18.41
C GLY A 31 12.70 14.02 17.40
N ALA A 32 11.65 13.23 17.65
CA ALA A 32 10.46 13.25 16.81
C ALA A 32 9.75 14.61 16.89
N PHE A 33 9.28 15.08 15.73
CA PHE A 33 8.46 16.29 15.69
C PHE A 33 7.03 15.96 16.13
N ASN A 34 6.63 16.53 17.25
CA ASN A 34 5.28 16.41 17.80
C ASN A 34 4.26 17.18 16.95
N VAL A 35 3.21 16.50 16.48
CA VAL A 35 2.08 17.11 15.79
C VAL A 35 0.87 17.24 16.72
N LEU A 36 0.57 16.19 17.48
CA LEU A 36 -0.48 16.17 18.49
C LEU A 36 0.07 15.49 19.76
N SER A 37 0.11 16.23 20.86
CA SER A 37 0.44 15.65 22.17
C SER A 37 -0.67 14.69 22.63
N PRO A 38 -0.36 13.68 23.48
CA PRO A 38 -1.34 12.72 23.98
C PRO A 38 -2.61 13.40 24.50
N THR A 39 -3.70 13.18 23.78
CA THR A 39 -4.99 13.81 24.01
C THR A 39 -6.04 12.73 24.18
N VAL A 40 -6.88 12.89 25.21
CA VAL A 40 -8.00 11.98 25.47
C VAL A 40 -9.21 12.45 24.68
N PHE A 41 -9.79 11.52 23.94
CA PHE A 41 -11.08 11.67 23.26
C PHE A 41 -12.06 10.69 23.91
N GLU A 42 -13.28 11.12 24.17
CA GLU A 42 -14.27 10.34 24.92
C GLU A 42 -15.66 10.55 24.34
N ASP A 43 -16.44 9.47 24.32
CA ASP A 43 -17.87 9.46 24.03
C ASP A 43 -18.57 8.42 24.94
N GLU A 44 -19.85 8.14 24.71
CA GLU A 44 -20.61 7.16 25.49
C GLU A 44 -20.07 5.71 25.43
N TYR A 45 -19.16 5.40 24.50
CA TYR A 45 -18.59 4.08 24.30
C TYR A 45 -17.22 3.89 24.96
N GLY A 46 -16.67 4.92 25.63
CA GLY A 46 -15.41 4.83 26.39
C GLY A 46 -14.40 5.90 25.95
N GLN A 47 -13.10 5.61 26.15
CA GLN A 47 -12.03 6.58 25.91
C GLN A 47 -11.01 6.08 24.88
N VAL A 48 -10.48 7.00 24.09
CA VAL A 48 -9.33 6.76 23.21
C VAL A 48 -8.29 7.85 23.44
N ILE A 49 -7.05 7.46 23.68
CA ILE A 49 -5.92 8.39 23.73
C ILE A 49 -5.26 8.38 22.36
N MET A 50 -5.00 9.56 21.80
CA MET A 50 -4.26 9.71 20.55
C MET A 50 -3.12 10.71 20.66
N ALA A 51 -2.03 10.43 19.95
CA ALA A 51 -0.92 11.36 19.74
C ALA A 51 -0.39 11.18 18.32
N SER A 52 0.16 12.22 17.71
CA SER A 52 0.63 12.16 16.31
C SER A 52 2.05 12.70 16.19
N LEU A 53 2.87 11.98 15.41
CA LEU A 53 4.28 12.29 15.17
C LEU A 53 4.51 12.47 13.67
N LYS A 54 5.29 13.48 13.27
CA LYS A 54 5.68 13.65 11.86
C LYS A 54 6.79 12.67 11.48
N THR A 55 6.62 12.01 10.34
CA THR A 55 7.61 11.12 9.70
C THR A 55 8.10 11.74 8.37
N TYR A 56 8.52 10.94 7.41
CA TYR A 56 8.97 11.38 6.10
C TYR A 56 7.92 12.23 5.35
N GLY A 57 8.42 13.17 4.53
CA GLY A 57 7.59 14.06 3.72
C GLY A 57 6.61 14.88 4.55
N ASP A 58 5.34 14.80 4.18
CA ASP A 58 4.21 15.40 4.90
C ASP A 58 3.33 14.34 5.59
N CYS A 59 3.81 13.10 5.72
CA CYS A 59 3.10 12.03 6.42
C CYS A 59 3.25 12.14 7.95
N VAL A 60 2.27 11.59 8.68
CA VAL A 60 2.33 11.40 10.14
C VAL A 60 1.99 9.97 10.50
N HIS A 61 2.33 9.60 11.73
CA HIS A 61 1.79 8.43 12.40
C HIS A 61 0.98 8.88 13.61
N THR A 62 -0.31 8.55 13.64
CA THR A 62 -1.14 8.66 14.83
C THR A 62 -1.09 7.37 15.64
N LEU A 63 -0.62 7.46 16.88
CA LEU A 63 -0.69 6.41 17.88
C LEU A 63 -2.09 6.42 18.50
N VAL A 64 -2.73 5.26 18.59
CA VAL A 64 -4.10 5.09 19.08
C VAL A 64 -4.13 4.07 20.20
N GLN A 65 -4.53 4.47 21.39
CA GLN A 65 -4.73 3.57 22.54
C GLN A 65 -6.21 3.61 22.95
N ARG A 66 -6.90 2.47 22.80
CA ARG A 66 -8.30 2.30 23.17
C ARG A 66 -8.40 1.88 24.64
N ILE A 67 -9.15 2.62 25.44
CA ILE A 67 -9.35 2.36 26.87
C ILE A 67 -10.83 2.03 27.10
N ASN A 68 -11.12 0.73 27.21
CA ASN A 68 -12.48 0.20 27.33
C ASN A 68 -13.45 0.78 26.27
N TYR A 69 -12.94 1.07 25.07
CA TYR A 69 -13.71 1.70 24.01
C TYR A 69 -14.43 0.64 23.16
N SER A 70 -15.76 0.72 23.07
CA SER A 70 -16.59 -0.21 22.30
C SER A 70 -17.39 0.44 21.17
N GLY A 71 -17.02 1.67 20.79
CA GLY A 71 -17.70 2.41 19.74
C GLY A 71 -17.38 1.87 18.34
N PRO A 72 -18.11 2.34 17.31
CA PRO A 72 -18.00 1.77 15.97
C PRO A 72 -16.65 2.04 15.28
N PHE A 73 -15.96 3.12 15.65
CA PHE A 73 -14.64 3.44 15.13
C PHE A 73 -13.80 4.25 16.13
N LEU A 74 -14.09 5.55 16.29
CA LEU A 74 -13.43 6.47 17.21
C LEU A 74 -14.46 7.49 17.73
N PRO A 75 -14.18 8.19 18.85
CA PRO A 75 -15.08 9.23 19.34
C PRO A 75 -15.46 10.26 18.28
N GLY A 76 -16.77 10.51 18.15
CA GLY A 76 -17.34 11.43 17.15
C GLY A 76 -17.70 10.79 15.80
N TYR A 77 -17.41 9.51 15.59
CA TYR A 77 -17.86 8.75 14.42
C TYR A 77 -19.12 7.95 14.73
N VAL A 78 -20.03 7.86 13.75
CA VAL A 78 -21.30 7.14 13.88
C VAL A 78 -21.42 6.06 12.80
N SER A 79 -22.07 4.95 13.11
CA SER A 79 -22.37 3.90 12.14
C SER A 79 -23.35 4.41 11.09
N ILE A 80 -23.08 4.12 9.82
CA ILE A 80 -24.03 4.32 8.73
C ILE A 80 -24.90 3.04 8.62
N PRO A 81 -26.24 3.15 8.63
CA PRO A 81 -27.14 1.99 8.55
C PRO A 81 -26.89 1.13 7.30
N SER A 82 -26.96 -0.19 7.45
CA SER A 82 -26.65 -1.15 6.37
C SER A 82 -27.58 -1.10 5.15
N GLU A 83 -28.82 -0.64 5.34
CA GLU A 83 -29.79 -0.41 4.25
C GLU A 83 -29.42 0.84 3.40
N GLU A 84 -28.50 1.65 3.92
CA GLU A 84 -27.86 2.79 3.28
C GLU A 84 -26.37 2.53 3.01
N ASN A 85 -25.96 1.27 2.77
CA ASN A 85 -24.62 0.85 2.28
C ASN A 85 -24.28 1.41 0.88
N ALA A 86 -24.83 2.57 0.56
CA ALA A 86 -24.42 3.54 -0.40
C ALA A 86 -23.10 4.18 -0.02
N VAL A 87 -22.08 3.99 -0.85
CA VAL A 87 -21.02 5.01 -0.92
C VAL A 87 -21.63 6.22 -1.60
N PHE A 88 -21.75 7.34 -0.88
CA PHE A 88 -22.12 8.62 -1.45
C PHE A 88 -20.89 9.29 -2.03
N VAL A 89 -20.73 9.22 -3.35
CA VAL A 89 -19.71 10.01 -4.05
C VAL A 89 -20.30 11.39 -4.29
N LYS A 90 -19.85 12.42 -3.54
CA LYS A 90 -20.26 13.81 -3.77
C LYS A 90 -19.29 14.48 -4.75
N PHE A 91 -19.76 14.86 -5.93
CA PHE A 91 -18.96 15.70 -6.82
C PHE A 91 -19.09 17.18 -6.40
N TYR A 92 -17.96 17.83 -6.14
CA TYR A 92 -17.92 19.26 -5.90
C TYR A 92 -17.70 19.99 -7.24
N ALA A 93 -18.70 20.74 -7.69
CA ALA A 93 -18.55 21.61 -8.85
C ALA A 93 -17.82 22.90 -8.45
N ASN A 94 -16.74 23.23 -9.15
CA ASN A 94 -16.00 24.48 -8.97
C ASN A 94 -16.84 25.67 -9.45
N GLY A 95 -17.68 26.26 -8.60
CA GLY A 95 -18.19 27.65 -8.60
C GLY A 95 -18.88 28.24 -9.85
N LEU A 96 -18.80 27.61 -11.02
CA LEU A 96 -19.30 28.09 -12.31
C LEU A 96 -20.60 27.39 -12.74
N LEU A 97 -20.95 26.29 -12.07
CA LEU A 97 -22.11 25.47 -12.38
C LEU A 97 -22.98 25.36 -11.13
N SER A 98 -24.15 25.99 -11.17
CA SER A 98 -25.20 25.84 -10.15
C SER A 98 -25.88 24.47 -10.31
N VAL A 99 -25.16 23.39 -10.00
CA VAL A 99 -25.73 22.05 -9.95
C VAL A 99 -25.98 21.71 -8.49
N SER A 100 -27.22 21.36 -8.15
CA SER A 100 -27.57 20.87 -6.81
C SER A 100 -26.69 19.65 -6.48
N LEU A 101 -26.05 19.66 -5.30
CA LEU A 101 -25.22 18.55 -4.81
C LEU A 101 -25.98 17.22 -4.75
N GLU A 102 -27.30 17.26 -4.57
CA GLU A 102 -28.18 16.08 -4.61
C GLU A 102 -28.24 15.43 -6.00
N LYS A 103 -28.00 16.20 -7.08
CA LYS A 103 -27.95 15.69 -8.46
C LYS A 103 -26.57 15.17 -8.85
N LEU A 104 -25.56 15.38 -8.00
CA LEU A 104 -24.16 15.00 -8.19
C LEU A 104 -23.72 13.95 -7.15
N SER A 105 -24.67 13.23 -6.56
CA SER A 105 -24.38 12.09 -5.71
C SER A 105 -24.77 10.79 -6.41
N CYS A 106 -23.81 9.89 -6.59
CA CYS A 106 -24.12 8.50 -6.95
C CYS A 106 -24.28 7.67 -5.67
N LYS A 107 -25.33 6.84 -5.63
CA LYS A 107 -25.58 5.87 -4.56
C LYS A 107 -25.05 4.51 -5.04
N ILE A 108 -23.83 4.13 -4.66
CA ILE A 108 -23.31 2.78 -4.99
C ILE A 108 -23.76 1.81 -3.90
N GLN A 109 -24.75 0.96 -4.18
CA GLN A 109 -25.16 -0.09 -3.23
C GLN A 109 -24.08 -1.17 -3.14
N THR A 110 -23.19 -1.04 -2.16
CA THR A 110 -22.10 -2.01 -1.98
C THR A 110 -22.61 -3.40 -1.58
N SER A 111 -23.83 -3.50 -1.06
CA SER A 111 -24.54 -4.75 -0.77
C SER A 111 -24.93 -5.56 -2.00
N GLU A 112 -25.08 -4.91 -3.16
CA GLU A 112 -25.37 -5.57 -4.43
C GLU A 112 -24.09 -6.07 -5.13
N LEU A 113 -22.93 -5.59 -4.68
CA LEU A 113 -21.64 -5.97 -5.23
C LEU A 113 -21.09 -7.22 -4.53
N PRO A 114 -20.49 -8.17 -5.27
CA PRO A 114 -19.86 -9.36 -4.70
C PRO A 114 -18.81 -8.99 -3.66
N LYS A 115 -18.80 -9.65 -2.49
CA LYS A 115 -17.89 -9.32 -1.40
C LYS A 115 -16.43 -9.45 -1.82
N VAL A 116 -15.60 -8.56 -1.29
CA VAL A 116 -14.14 -8.60 -1.38
C VAL A 116 -13.61 -8.81 0.05
N GLY A 117 -13.22 -9.98 0.56
CA GLY A 117 -11.98 -10.73 0.30
C GLY A 117 -10.83 -10.28 1.19
N LEU A 118 -10.78 -8.97 1.37
CA LEU A 118 -9.70 -8.28 2.03
C LEU A 118 -9.92 -8.35 3.54
N SER A 119 -8.83 -8.56 4.28
CA SER A 119 -8.86 -8.83 5.71
C SER A 119 -8.18 -7.74 6.54
N MET A 120 -6.94 -7.40 6.20
CA MET A 120 -6.13 -6.42 6.94
C MET A 120 -5.09 -5.76 6.03
N ILE A 121 -4.48 -4.68 6.49
CA ILE A 121 -3.27 -4.11 5.87
C ILE A 121 -2.10 -5.05 6.18
N ASP A 122 -1.37 -5.47 5.15
CA ASP A 122 -0.17 -6.31 5.29
C ASP A 122 1.09 -5.45 5.51
N HIS A 123 1.25 -4.42 4.69
CA HIS A 123 2.36 -3.47 4.77
C HIS A 123 2.03 -2.17 4.04
N VAL A 124 2.78 -1.10 4.34
CA VAL A 124 2.63 0.22 3.70
C VAL A 124 4.00 0.73 3.25
N VAL A 125 4.10 1.13 1.98
CA VAL A 125 5.38 1.46 1.36
C VAL A 125 5.55 2.97 1.19
N GLY A 126 6.66 3.50 1.70
CA GLY A 126 7.01 4.92 1.63
C GLY A 126 8.14 5.19 0.64
N ASN A 127 7.88 5.98 -0.41
CA ASN A 127 8.90 6.44 -1.34
C ASN A 127 9.60 7.69 -0.80
N GLN A 128 10.93 7.71 -0.93
CA GLN A 128 11.85 8.73 -0.45
C GLN A 128 12.60 9.37 -1.62
N ASP A 129 13.08 10.59 -1.41
CA ASP A 129 14.04 11.24 -2.31
C ASP A 129 15.39 10.53 -2.31
N GLU A 130 16.22 10.83 -3.32
CA GLU A 130 17.56 10.26 -3.45
C GLU A 130 18.43 10.56 -2.21
N GLY A 131 18.91 9.52 -1.53
CA GLY A 131 19.76 9.64 -0.35
C GLY A 131 18.98 9.87 0.95
N GLU A 132 17.65 9.79 0.92
CA GLU A 132 16.79 9.99 2.09
C GLU A 132 16.27 8.67 2.69
N MET A 133 16.44 7.51 2.03
CA MET A 133 15.96 6.22 2.55
C MET A 133 16.55 5.87 3.91
N ASP A 134 17.87 5.98 4.07
CA ASP A 134 18.53 5.63 5.33
C ASP A 134 18.12 6.56 6.47
N LYS A 135 17.88 7.84 6.19
CA LYS A 135 17.37 8.80 7.18
C LYS A 135 15.93 8.48 7.61
N ALA A 136 15.07 8.11 6.65
CA ALA A 136 13.72 7.64 6.94
C ALA A 136 13.76 6.37 7.79
N ALA A 137 14.62 5.40 7.46
CA ALA A 137 14.80 4.17 8.23
C ALA A 137 15.33 4.44 9.65
N GLU A 138 16.30 5.35 9.77
CA GLU A 138 16.86 5.78 11.06
C GLU A 138 15.80 6.46 11.93
N TRP A 139 14.88 7.23 11.33
CA TRP A 139 13.72 7.79 12.03
C TRP A 139 12.91 6.69 12.70
N TYR A 140 12.50 5.63 11.98
CA TYR A 140 11.75 4.51 12.56
C TYR A 140 12.53 3.82 13.69
N SER A 141 13.83 3.61 13.51
CA SER A 141 14.66 2.96 14.51
C SER A 141 14.83 3.79 15.78
N LYS A 142 15.09 5.09 15.67
CA LYS A 142 15.30 5.96 16.84
C LYS A 142 13.99 6.37 17.52
N VAL A 143 12.96 6.67 16.73
CA VAL A 143 11.72 7.27 17.22
C VAL A 143 10.74 6.21 17.73
N LEU A 144 10.61 5.10 16.99
CA LEU A 144 9.62 4.05 17.29
C LEU A 144 10.26 2.73 17.73
N ASN A 145 11.58 2.68 17.85
CA ASN A 145 12.33 1.47 18.21
C ASN A 145 12.08 0.28 17.24
N PHE A 146 11.79 0.59 15.98
CA PHE A 146 11.69 -0.41 14.91
C PHE A 146 13.09 -0.92 14.54
N HIS A 147 13.15 -2.08 13.90
CA HIS A 147 14.41 -2.65 13.40
C HIS A 147 14.34 -2.94 11.89
N ARG A 148 15.50 -3.03 11.26
CA ARG A 148 15.61 -3.43 9.85
C ARG A 148 15.29 -4.91 9.75
N PHE A 149 14.20 -5.23 9.07
CA PHE A 149 13.76 -6.60 8.83
C PHE A 149 14.43 -7.19 7.58
N TRP A 150 14.49 -6.39 6.53
CA TRP A 150 14.93 -6.81 5.22
C TRP A 150 15.47 -5.62 4.43
N SER A 151 16.34 -5.87 3.46
CA SER A 151 16.84 -4.83 2.55
C SER A 151 17.22 -5.44 1.21
N VAL A 152 17.04 -4.66 0.15
CA VAL A 152 17.55 -4.96 -1.19
C VAL A 152 18.25 -3.75 -1.77
N ASP A 153 19.36 -4.02 -2.44
CA ASP A 153 20.10 -3.02 -3.19
C ASP A 153 19.76 -3.08 -4.69
N ASP A 154 20.34 -2.16 -5.45
CA ASP A 154 20.18 -2.01 -6.89
C ASP A 154 20.77 -3.18 -7.69
N LYS A 155 21.66 -3.99 -7.10
CA LYS A 155 22.15 -5.21 -7.73
C LYS A 155 21.12 -6.32 -7.68
N GLN A 156 20.24 -6.32 -6.68
CA GLN A 156 19.16 -7.29 -6.53
C GLN A 156 17.87 -6.84 -7.22
N VAL A 157 17.59 -5.53 -7.24
CA VAL A 157 16.36 -4.96 -7.79
C VAL A 157 16.65 -3.93 -8.89
N HIS A 158 16.70 -4.44 -10.13
CA HIS A 158 16.82 -3.61 -11.34
C HIS A 158 16.09 -4.25 -12.53
N THR A 159 15.59 -3.40 -13.43
CA THR A 159 15.25 -3.77 -14.81
C THR A 159 16.48 -3.53 -15.70
N GLU A 160 16.36 -3.74 -17.01
CA GLU A 160 17.40 -3.32 -17.95
C GLU A 160 17.64 -1.78 -17.91
N TYR A 161 16.64 -1.02 -17.46
CA TYR A 161 16.60 0.43 -17.62
C TYR A 161 16.59 1.20 -16.29
N SER A 162 16.04 0.68 -15.20
CA SER A 162 15.91 1.41 -13.93
C SER A 162 16.14 0.51 -12.72
N SER A 163 16.41 1.11 -11.56
CA SER A 163 16.67 0.40 -10.29
C SER A 163 16.14 1.19 -9.10
N LEU A 164 16.10 0.53 -7.94
CA LEU A 164 15.85 1.18 -6.64
C LEU A 164 16.61 0.50 -5.52
N ARG A 165 16.64 1.14 -4.36
CA ARG A 165 17.01 0.52 -3.09
C ARG A 165 15.80 0.49 -2.17
N SER A 166 15.69 -0.54 -1.34
CA SER A 166 14.62 -0.68 -0.37
C SER A 166 15.12 -1.20 0.96
N VAL A 167 14.57 -0.68 2.04
CA VAL A 167 14.74 -1.21 3.40
C VAL A 167 13.37 -1.34 4.07
N VAL A 168 13.13 -2.48 4.72
CA VAL A 168 11.90 -2.73 5.46
C VAL A 168 12.15 -2.51 6.92
N MET A 169 11.41 -1.56 7.50
CA MET A 169 11.37 -1.34 8.94
C MET A 169 10.18 -2.09 9.55
N THR A 170 10.38 -2.68 10.73
CA THR A 170 9.32 -3.42 11.42
C THR A 170 9.40 -3.25 12.94
N ASP A 171 8.26 -3.37 13.61
CA ASP A 171 8.17 -3.40 15.08
C ASP A 171 8.79 -4.68 15.65
N PHE A 172 8.91 -4.77 16.98
CA PHE A 172 9.55 -5.91 17.63
C PHE A 172 8.90 -7.27 17.29
N ASP A 173 7.56 -7.32 17.24
CA ASP A 173 6.80 -8.53 16.97
C ASP A 173 6.59 -8.79 15.46
N GLN A 174 7.16 -7.93 14.61
CA GLN A 174 7.11 -8.01 13.15
C GLN A 174 5.68 -7.99 12.58
N THR A 175 4.77 -7.32 13.27
CA THR A 175 3.35 -7.18 12.91
C THR A 175 3.14 -6.02 11.94
N ILE A 176 3.88 -4.93 12.11
CA ILE A 176 3.85 -3.72 11.29
C ILE A 176 5.07 -3.74 10.39
N LYS A 177 4.85 -3.62 9.08
CA LYS A 177 5.89 -3.68 8.05
C LYS A 177 5.84 -2.41 7.19
N MET A 178 6.95 -1.65 7.18
CA MET A 178 7.08 -0.39 6.47
C MET A 178 8.29 -0.44 5.51
N PRO A 179 8.13 -0.93 4.27
CA PRO A 179 9.15 -0.78 3.24
C PRO A 179 9.38 0.70 2.87
N LEU A 180 10.63 1.10 2.75
CA LEU A 180 11.06 2.44 2.40
C LEU A 180 11.95 2.35 1.17
N ASN A 181 11.56 3.05 0.10
CA ASN A 181 12.26 2.99 -1.17
C ASN A 181 12.91 4.33 -1.51
N GLU A 182 14.01 4.30 -2.26
CA GLU A 182 14.56 5.49 -2.92
C GLU A 182 15.02 5.16 -4.35
N PRO A 183 15.11 6.15 -5.24
CA PRO A 183 15.63 5.92 -6.58
C PRO A 183 17.09 5.46 -6.54
N ALA A 184 17.48 4.59 -7.48
CA ALA A 184 18.86 4.21 -7.72
C ALA A 184 19.23 4.44 -9.20
N LYS A 185 20.53 4.34 -9.51
CA LYS A 185 21.06 4.67 -10.84
C LYS A 185 20.61 3.66 -11.90
N GLY A 186 20.15 4.16 -13.04
CA GLY A 186 19.73 3.34 -14.18
C GLY A 186 19.98 4.03 -15.52
N LYS A 187 19.64 3.39 -16.63
CA LYS A 187 19.65 4.01 -17.97
C LYS A 187 18.49 4.99 -18.16
N ARG A 188 17.39 4.81 -17.42
CA ARG A 188 16.16 5.60 -17.46
C ARG A 188 15.75 6.03 -16.06
N LYS A 189 14.88 7.03 -16.01
CA LYS A 189 14.29 7.54 -14.77
C LYS A 189 13.58 6.43 -13.98
N SER A 190 13.99 6.22 -12.72
CA SER A 190 13.33 5.30 -11.79
C SER A 190 11.87 5.67 -11.55
N GLN A 191 10.97 4.68 -11.42
CA GLN A 191 9.58 4.93 -11.04
C GLN A 191 9.44 5.65 -9.68
N ILE A 192 10.42 5.49 -8.78
CA ILE A 192 10.43 6.20 -7.50
C ILE A 192 10.63 7.69 -7.75
N LYS A 193 11.47 8.06 -8.73
CA LYS A 193 11.64 9.46 -9.12
C LYS A 193 10.40 10.04 -9.79
N GLU A 194 9.71 9.26 -10.64
CA GLU A 194 8.40 9.65 -11.19
C GLU A 194 7.41 9.95 -10.05
N TYR A 195 7.27 9.04 -9.10
CA TYR A 195 6.41 9.24 -7.93
C TYR A 195 6.72 10.57 -7.23
N ILE A 196 7.98 10.82 -6.89
CA ILE A 196 8.39 12.03 -6.18
C ILE A 196 8.05 13.31 -6.97
N GLU A 197 8.26 13.31 -8.29
CA GLU A 197 7.97 14.46 -9.15
C GLU A 197 6.47 14.78 -9.20
N PHE A 198 5.60 13.77 -9.29
CA PHE A 198 4.15 13.95 -9.35
C PHE A 198 3.48 14.14 -7.97
N HIS A 199 4.04 13.53 -6.93
CA HIS A 199 3.60 13.71 -5.55
C HIS A 199 4.13 15.02 -4.94
N GLY A 200 5.25 15.55 -5.42
CA GLY A 200 5.90 16.74 -4.87
C GLY A 200 6.75 16.48 -3.61
N GLY A 201 7.27 15.27 -3.44
CA GLY A 201 8.14 14.87 -2.32
C GLY A 201 7.86 13.44 -1.81
N ALA A 202 8.51 13.04 -0.72
CA ALA A 202 8.31 11.74 -0.10
C ALA A 202 6.86 11.51 0.36
N GLY A 203 6.41 10.25 0.32
CA GLY A 203 5.03 9.87 0.66
C GLY A 203 4.76 8.37 0.49
N VAL A 204 3.54 7.95 0.82
CA VAL A 204 3.12 6.55 0.63
C VAL A 204 2.86 6.27 -0.84
N GLN A 205 3.52 5.24 -1.37
CA GLN A 205 3.34 4.77 -2.72
C GLN A 205 2.22 3.73 -2.81
N HIS A 206 2.23 2.73 -1.93
CA HIS A 206 1.19 1.72 -1.94
C HIS A 206 0.87 1.15 -0.57
N ILE A 207 -0.33 0.59 -0.49
CA ILE A 207 -0.86 -0.11 0.67
C ILE A 207 -1.19 -1.54 0.21
N ALA A 208 -0.56 -2.52 0.84
CA ALA A 208 -0.86 -3.92 0.58
C ALA A 208 -1.98 -4.41 1.49
N LEU A 209 -2.97 -5.07 0.90
CA LEU A 209 -4.17 -5.56 1.54
C LEU A 209 -4.17 -7.09 1.48
N ARG A 210 -4.19 -7.72 2.65
CA ARG A 210 -4.11 -9.17 2.79
C ARG A 210 -5.44 -9.83 2.45
N THR A 211 -5.39 -10.91 1.68
CA THR A 211 -6.49 -11.85 1.48
C THR A 211 -6.04 -13.26 1.86
N ASN A 212 -7.01 -14.10 2.22
CA ASN A 212 -6.81 -15.55 2.40
C ASN A 212 -7.26 -16.35 1.17
N ASP A 213 -7.86 -15.68 0.19
CA ASP A 213 -8.31 -16.27 -1.06
C ASP A 213 -8.18 -15.21 -2.18
N ILE A 214 -7.06 -15.25 -2.90
CA ILE A 214 -6.74 -14.31 -3.98
C ILE A 214 -7.29 -14.79 -5.33
N GLU A 215 -7.59 -16.09 -5.44
CA GLU A 215 -8.07 -16.72 -6.67
C GLU A 215 -9.58 -16.95 -6.70
N HIS A 216 -10.26 -17.23 -5.57
CA HIS A 216 -11.60 -17.82 -5.59
C HIS A 216 -12.59 -17.32 -4.52
N THR A 217 -13.90 -17.49 -4.73
CA THR A 217 -14.85 -17.55 -3.61
C THR A 217 -15.89 -18.62 -3.92
N LYS A 218 -16.05 -19.60 -3.02
CA LYS A 218 -17.07 -20.66 -3.13
C LYS A 218 -18.47 -20.15 -2.75
N GLU A 219 -18.93 -19.03 -3.29
CA GLU A 219 -20.33 -18.63 -3.11
C GLU A 219 -21.23 -19.25 -4.18
N LYS A 220 -21.97 -20.28 -3.78
CA LYS A 220 -23.21 -20.78 -4.43
C LYS A 220 -23.11 -21.19 -5.91
N LYS A 221 -22.30 -22.22 -6.20
CA LYS A 221 -22.37 -23.03 -7.44
C LYS A 221 -21.98 -22.33 -8.75
N LYS A 222 -21.35 -21.16 -8.70
CA LYS A 222 -20.57 -20.60 -9.82
C LYS A 222 -19.17 -20.34 -9.34
N GLU A 223 -18.19 -21.01 -9.93
CA GLU A 223 -16.78 -20.65 -9.74
C GLU A 223 -16.61 -19.22 -10.28
N THR A 224 -16.35 -18.27 -9.39
CA THR A 224 -16.05 -16.88 -9.77
C THR A 224 -14.70 -16.54 -9.18
N LYS A 225 -13.79 -16.05 -10.02
CA LYS A 225 -12.44 -15.73 -9.60
C LYS A 225 -12.41 -14.40 -8.84
N TYR A 226 -11.62 -14.31 -7.77
CA TYR A 226 -11.63 -13.15 -6.88
C TYR A 226 -11.26 -11.85 -7.61
N ILE A 227 -10.22 -11.91 -8.43
CA ILE A 227 -9.76 -10.77 -9.22
C ILE A 227 -10.76 -10.38 -10.32
N ASP A 228 -11.52 -11.33 -10.88
CA ASP A 228 -12.61 -11.01 -11.79
C ASP A 228 -13.70 -10.17 -11.09
N LEU A 229 -13.93 -10.37 -9.79
CA LEU A 229 -14.84 -9.52 -9.02
C LEU A 229 -14.31 -8.09 -8.88
N PHE A 230 -13.02 -7.93 -8.66
CA PHE A 230 -12.39 -6.61 -8.59
C PHE A 230 -12.47 -5.87 -9.94
N GLN A 231 -12.13 -6.54 -11.05
CA GLN A 231 -12.10 -5.90 -12.36
C GLN A 231 -13.51 -5.75 -12.96
N GLN A 232 -14.24 -6.86 -13.11
CA GLN A 232 -15.48 -6.89 -13.89
C GLN A 232 -16.68 -6.35 -13.10
N ALA A 233 -16.78 -6.67 -11.81
CA ALA A 233 -17.91 -6.25 -10.99
C ALA A 233 -17.68 -4.89 -10.30
N ARG A 234 -16.43 -4.54 -10.02
CA ARG A 234 -16.07 -3.33 -9.25
C ARG A 234 -15.24 -2.30 -10.02
N GLY A 235 -14.77 -2.61 -11.23
CA GLY A 235 -14.11 -1.66 -12.13
C GLY A 235 -12.64 -1.35 -11.80
N LEU A 236 -11.98 -2.16 -10.97
CA LEU A 236 -10.58 -1.95 -10.61
C LEU A 236 -9.66 -2.31 -11.78
N LYS A 237 -8.70 -1.44 -12.10
CA LYS A 237 -7.66 -1.74 -13.10
C LYS A 237 -6.46 -2.35 -12.40
N LEU A 238 -5.96 -3.48 -12.93
CA LEU A 238 -4.77 -4.16 -12.40
C LEU A 238 -3.66 -4.12 -13.44
N LEU A 239 -2.42 -4.15 -12.94
CA LEU A 239 -1.24 -4.21 -13.79
C LEU A 239 -1.13 -5.60 -14.43
N ALA A 240 -0.83 -5.63 -15.72
CA ALA A 240 -0.52 -6.87 -16.43
C ALA A 240 0.90 -7.34 -16.10
N VAL A 241 1.12 -8.65 -16.09
CA VAL A 241 2.47 -9.23 -15.96
C VAL A 241 3.22 -9.25 -17.31
N PRO A 242 4.56 -9.33 -17.32
CA PRO A 242 5.33 -9.51 -18.55
C PRO A 242 5.04 -10.86 -19.27
N GLU A 243 5.10 -10.87 -20.61
CA GLU A 243 4.68 -12.01 -21.47
C GLU A 243 5.37 -13.35 -21.15
N ASN A 244 6.61 -13.34 -20.66
CA ASN A 244 7.38 -14.57 -20.37
C ASN A 244 7.42 -14.92 -18.87
N TYR A 245 6.69 -14.18 -18.03
CA TYR A 245 6.79 -14.31 -16.58
C TYR A 245 6.48 -15.73 -16.09
N TYR A 246 5.42 -16.35 -16.60
CA TYR A 246 5.01 -17.68 -16.16
C TYR A 246 5.91 -18.80 -16.67
N ASP A 247 6.53 -18.61 -17.83
CA ASP A 247 7.51 -19.57 -18.34
C ASP A 247 8.78 -19.53 -17.49
N ASP A 248 9.22 -18.33 -17.09
CA ASP A 248 10.34 -18.15 -16.14
C ASP A 248 9.97 -18.69 -14.75
N LEU A 249 8.75 -18.42 -14.25
CA LEU A 249 8.25 -18.95 -12.97
C LEU A 249 8.26 -20.48 -12.96
N LYS A 250 7.75 -21.13 -14.02
CA LYS A 250 7.77 -22.60 -14.16
C LYS A 250 9.20 -23.15 -14.10
N GLN A 251 10.19 -22.43 -14.64
CA GLN A 251 11.60 -22.82 -14.54
C GLN A 251 12.14 -22.65 -13.12
N ARG A 252 11.84 -21.53 -12.45
CA ARG A 252 12.24 -21.30 -11.04
C ARG A 252 11.65 -22.35 -10.10
N LEU A 253 10.37 -22.72 -10.28
CA LEU A 253 9.69 -23.72 -9.46
C LEU A 253 10.28 -25.12 -9.62
N LYS A 254 10.77 -25.52 -10.80
CA LYS A 254 11.44 -26.82 -11.00
C LYS A 254 12.67 -27.01 -10.12
N GLY A 255 13.32 -25.93 -9.71
CA GLY A 255 14.48 -25.95 -8.82
C GLY A 255 14.12 -25.78 -7.34
N SER A 256 12.84 -25.67 -7.00
CA SER A 256 12.36 -25.38 -5.65
C SER A 256 11.68 -26.59 -5.02
N SER A 257 11.71 -26.67 -3.68
CA SER A 257 10.89 -27.62 -2.91
C SER A 257 9.47 -27.10 -2.63
N VAL A 258 9.17 -25.85 -2.97
CA VAL A 258 7.86 -25.25 -2.72
C VAL A 258 6.85 -25.72 -3.75
N GLU A 259 5.70 -26.17 -3.25
CA GLU A 259 4.52 -26.47 -4.04
C GLU A 259 3.52 -25.32 -3.92
N VAL A 260 3.26 -24.65 -5.05
CA VAL A 260 2.20 -23.64 -5.15
C VAL A 260 0.88 -24.39 -5.32
N MET A 261 -0.05 -24.20 -4.37
CA MET A 261 -1.30 -24.97 -4.32
C MET A 261 -2.34 -24.49 -5.36
N GLU A 262 -2.26 -23.22 -5.75
CA GLU A 262 -3.12 -22.59 -6.75
C GLU A 262 -2.79 -23.06 -8.17
N ASP A 263 -3.80 -23.07 -9.06
CA ASP A 263 -3.58 -23.42 -10.47
C ASP A 263 -2.80 -22.31 -11.18
N LEU A 264 -1.57 -22.62 -11.61
CA LEU A 264 -0.71 -21.67 -12.32
C LEU A 264 -1.37 -21.06 -13.57
N LYS A 265 -2.29 -21.76 -14.24
CA LYS A 265 -3.05 -21.20 -15.37
C LYS A 265 -4.03 -20.13 -14.91
N ILE A 266 -4.68 -20.34 -13.76
CA ILE A 266 -5.59 -19.35 -13.17
C ILE A 266 -4.79 -18.14 -12.72
N LEU A 267 -3.66 -18.33 -12.05
CA LEU A 267 -2.76 -17.24 -11.70
C LEU A 267 -2.36 -16.44 -12.95
N GLU A 268 -2.01 -17.13 -14.03
CA GLU A 268 -1.60 -16.55 -15.31
C GLU A 268 -2.69 -15.69 -15.96
N GLU A 269 -3.90 -16.23 -16.06
CA GLU A 269 -5.07 -15.50 -16.55
C GLU A 269 -5.37 -14.25 -15.70
N LEU A 270 -5.12 -14.31 -14.40
CA LEU A 270 -5.38 -13.23 -13.46
C LEU A 270 -4.20 -12.27 -13.27
N SER A 271 -3.05 -12.49 -13.92
CA SER A 271 -1.83 -11.68 -13.75
C SER A 271 -1.30 -11.64 -12.30
N ILE A 272 -1.40 -12.75 -11.55
CA ILE A 272 -0.93 -12.84 -10.16
C ILE A 272 0.56 -13.21 -10.09
N LEU A 273 1.39 -12.36 -9.51
CA LEU A 273 2.80 -12.65 -9.31
C LEU A 273 3.02 -13.65 -8.16
N VAL A 274 3.92 -14.61 -8.35
CA VAL A 274 4.35 -15.62 -7.38
C VAL A 274 5.83 -15.47 -7.06
N ASP A 275 6.13 -15.29 -5.78
CA ASP A 275 7.49 -15.45 -5.25
C ASP A 275 7.52 -16.45 -4.11
N PHE A 276 8.68 -17.05 -3.88
CA PHE A 276 8.83 -18.13 -2.92
C PHE A 276 10.23 -18.18 -2.35
N ASP A 277 10.35 -18.76 -1.16
CA ASP A 277 11.59 -19.10 -0.48
C ASP A 277 11.55 -20.57 -0.03
N ASP A 278 12.51 -21.01 0.78
CA ASP A 278 12.54 -22.42 1.22
C ASP A 278 11.39 -22.80 2.18
N LYS A 279 10.64 -21.83 2.72
CA LYS A 279 9.58 -22.04 3.72
C LYS A 279 8.18 -22.00 3.13
N GLY A 280 7.98 -21.21 2.08
CA GLY A 280 6.68 -21.02 1.47
C GLY A 280 6.68 -20.01 0.34
N TYR A 281 5.49 -19.54 -0.03
CA TYR A 281 5.30 -18.62 -1.15
C TYR A 281 4.32 -17.51 -0.85
N LEU A 282 4.34 -16.48 -1.68
CA LEU A 282 3.44 -15.36 -1.62
C LEU A 282 2.90 -15.04 -3.02
N LEU A 283 1.65 -14.63 -3.05
CA LEU A 283 0.90 -14.25 -4.25
C LEU A 283 0.60 -12.76 -4.16
N GLN A 284 0.90 -12.01 -5.21
CA GLN A 284 0.77 -10.56 -5.25
C GLN A 284 0.12 -10.11 -6.55
N ILE A 285 -0.77 -9.12 -6.47
CA ILE A 285 -1.23 -8.38 -7.64
C ILE A 285 -1.36 -6.91 -7.29
N PHE A 286 -1.09 -6.06 -8.28
CA PHE A 286 -1.00 -4.62 -8.09
C PHE A 286 -2.05 -3.92 -8.93
N THR A 287 -2.68 -2.90 -8.36
CA THR A 287 -3.58 -2.03 -9.10
C THR A 287 -2.80 -1.06 -9.97
N ASP A 288 -3.46 -0.49 -10.97
CA ASP A 288 -3.01 0.78 -11.53
C ASP A 288 -3.08 1.88 -10.45
N SER A 289 -2.53 3.07 -10.73
CA SER A 289 -2.69 4.24 -9.85
C SER A 289 -4.17 4.53 -9.65
N VAL A 290 -4.58 4.81 -8.41
CA VAL A 290 -5.99 5.06 -8.07
C VAL A 290 -6.42 6.51 -8.31
N GLU A 291 -5.48 7.34 -8.74
CA GLU A 291 -5.66 8.72 -9.17
C GLU A 291 -4.94 8.94 -10.51
N ASP A 292 -5.19 10.09 -11.15
CA ASP A 292 -4.55 10.42 -12.44
C ASP A 292 -3.03 10.62 -12.32
N ARG A 293 -2.57 11.00 -11.13
CA ARG A 293 -1.14 11.10 -10.83
C ARG A 293 -0.57 9.68 -10.63
N PRO A 294 0.62 9.36 -11.16
CA PRO A 294 1.25 8.05 -11.00
C PRO A 294 1.85 7.90 -9.59
N THR A 295 1.00 7.96 -8.57
CA THR A 295 1.36 8.09 -7.15
C THR A 295 0.85 6.91 -6.33
N LEU A 296 -0.35 7.00 -5.75
CA LEU A 296 -0.88 5.95 -4.89
C LEU A 296 -1.48 4.79 -5.70
N PHE A 297 -1.11 3.56 -5.36
CA PHE A 297 -1.78 2.34 -5.83
C PHE A 297 -1.96 1.33 -4.67
N TYR A 298 -2.68 0.24 -4.91
CA TYR A 298 -2.86 -0.84 -3.94
C TYR A 298 -2.21 -2.13 -4.40
N GLU A 299 -1.85 -2.95 -3.43
CA GLU A 299 -1.45 -4.33 -3.63
C GLU A 299 -2.47 -5.24 -2.95
N ILE A 300 -2.78 -6.38 -3.57
CA ILE A 300 -3.49 -7.48 -2.93
C ILE A 300 -2.49 -8.61 -2.76
N ILE A 301 -2.33 -9.07 -1.52
CA ILE A 301 -1.33 -10.07 -1.16
C ILE A 301 -1.96 -11.25 -0.42
N GLN A 302 -1.51 -12.46 -0.75
CA GLN A 302 -1.78 -13.67 0.00
C GLN A 302 -0.46 -14.34 0.36
N ARG A 303 -0.33 -14.79 1.61
CA ARG A 303 0.89 -15.39 2.15
C ARG A 303 0.63 -16.84 2.54
N HIS A 304 1.49 -17.74 2.08
CA HIS A 304 1.55 -19.14 2.49
C HIS A 304 2.90 -19.42 3.13
N ASN A 305 2.97 -19.35 4.46
CA ASN A 305 4.20 -19.55 5.25
C ASN A 305 5.41 -18.73 4.76
N ASN A 306 5.17 -17.51 4.27
CA ASN A 306 6.20 -16.61 3.78
C ASN A 306 5.98 -15.19 4.31
N ASP A 307 6.95 -14.70 5.08
CA ASP A 307 6.94 -13.35 5.69
C ASP A 307 7.80 -12.33 4.91
N GLY A 308 8.34 -12.73 3.77
CA GLY A 308 9.16 -11.89 2.89
C GLY A 308 8.35 -10.88 2.07
N PHE A 309 9.01 -10.22 1.11
CA PHE A 309 8.40 -9.15 0.30
C PHE A 309 8.46 -9.41 -1.21
N GLY A 310 8.89 -10.60 -1.60
CA GLY A 310 8.90 -10.98 -3.01
C GLY A 310 10.03 -10.35 -3.83
N ALA A 311 11.31 -10.50 -3.42
CA ALA A 311 12.49 -10.07 -4.22
C ALA A 311 12.36 -10.44 -5.71
N GLY A 312 11.91 -11.66 -6.01
CA GLY A 312 11.71 -12.13 -7.37
C GLY A 312 10.52 -11.46 -8.07
N ASN A 313 9.47 -11.12 -7.32
CA ASN A 313 8.31 -10.40 -7.84
C ASN A 313 8.59 -8.93 -8.10
N PHE A 314 9.46 -8.29 -7.32
CA PHE A 314 9.84 -6.90 -7.52
C PHE A 314 10.27 -6.64 -8.97
N LYS A 315 11.12 -7.50 -9.57
CA LYS A 315 11.54 -7.32 -10.96
C LYS A 315 10.36 -7.34 -11.94
N ALA A 316 9.41 -8.25 -11.75
CA ALA A 316 8.24 -8.36 -12.62
C ALA A 316 7.30 -7.17 -12.45
N LEU A 317 7.02 -6.77 -11.20
CA LEU A 317 6.28 -5.56 -10.86
C LEU A 317 6.89 -4.32 -11.49
N PHE A 318 8.21 -4.12 -11.34
CA PHE A 318 8.89 -2.96 -11.89
C PHE A 318 8.85 -2.94 -13.40
N THR A 319 8.98 -4.10 -14.05
CA THR A 319 8.81 -4.20 -15.50
C THR A 319 7.41 -3.76 -15.92
N SER A 320 6.37 -4.13 -15.16
CA SER A 320 4.98 -3.73 -15.41
C SER A 320 4.75 -2.23 -15.17
N ILE A 321 5.25 -1.67 -14.07
CA ILE A 321 5.16 -0.23 -13.77
C ILE A 321 5.93 0.60 -14.80
N GLU A 322 7.12 0.14 -15.22
CA GLU A 322 7.95 0.81 -16.23
C GLU A 322 7.27 0.83 -17.60
N LYS A 323 6.54 -0.24 -17.97
CA LYS A 323 5.68 -0.23 -19.17
C LYS A 323 4.60 0.85 -19.09
N GLU A 324 3.95 1.02 -17.94
CA GLU A 324 2.96 2.10 -17.75
C GLU A 324 3.63 3.49 -17.75
N GLN A 325 4.82 3.62 -17.18
CA GLN A 325 5.62 4.83 -17.22
C GLN A 325 5.99 5.22 -18.67
N MET A 326 6.32 4.23 -19.52
CA MET A 326 6.54 4.45 -20.95
C MET A 326 5.27 4.92 -21.66
N LYS A 327 4.10 4.33 -21.35
CA LYS A 327 2.81 4.77 -21.91
C LYS A 327 2.46 6.21 -21.52
N ARG A 328 2.83 6.62 -20.29
CA ARG A 328 2.68 8.01 -19.81
C ARG A 328 3.70 8.99 -20.42
N GLY A 329 4.77 8.48 -21.05
CA GLY A 329 5.84 9.31 -21.61
C GLY A 329 6.82 9.87 -20.57
N THR A 330 6.81 9.36 -19.34
CA THR A 330 7.63 9.83 -18.21
C THR A 330 8.90 9.02 -18.00
N SER A 331 9.06 7.90 -18.72
CA SER A 331 10.27 7.06 -18.73
C SER A 331 11.36 7.67 -19.61
N THR A 332 11.89 8.81 -19.20
CA THR A 332 12.92 9.54 -19.94
C THR A 332 14.30 8.92 -19.75
N PRO A 333 15.19 8.95 -20.77
CA PRO A 333 16.60 8.66 -20.58
C PRO A 333 17.15 9.50 -19.44
N GLN A 334 17.96 8.90 -18.58
CA GLN A 334 18.71 9.68 -17.60
C GLN A 334 19.82 10.37 -18.41
N SER A 335 19.64 11.64 -18.77
CA SER A 335 20.68 12.39 -19.49
C SER A 335 21.96 12.27 -18.67
N GLU A 336 23.05 11.83 -19.31
CA GLU A 336 24.38 11.88 -18.72
C GLU A 336 24.61 13.31 -18.22
N LEU A 337 24.54 13.49 -16.90
CA LEU A 337 24.92 14.72 -16.21
C LEU A 337 26.44 14.76 -16.09
#